data_AF-A0A1T4N2D4-F1
#
_entry.id   AF-A0A1T4N2D4-F1
#
_cell.length_a   1.000
_cell.length_b   1.000
_cell.length_c   1.000
_cell.angle_alpha   90.00
_cell.angle_beta   90.00
_cell.angle_gamma   90.00
#
_symmetry.space_group_name_H-M   'P 1'
#
loop_
_entity.id
_entity.type
_entity.pdbx_description
1 polymer ?
#
loop_
_entity_poly.entity_id
_entity_poly.type
_entity_poly.pdbx_seq_one_letter_code
_entity_poly.pdbx_strand_id
1 'polypeptide(L)'
;MPAKHDSKRSKTDALLEDGTLNPTPEKVRDPKFQGSEFFDPHDAVQVKYEMLRRVSIDNASVTDISDECGVSRPTYYQAKANFDAAGIAGLVPKRPGPHGPHKVHGEVLAFLQARLVPGEPVRARGLARLIRDELGIEVHPRTIERALKKTAG
;
A
#
# COMPACT_ATOMS: atom_id res chain seq x y z
N MET A 1 -15.24 37.03 -5.17
CA MET A 1 -15.68 36.62 -3.82
C MET A 1 -15.38 35.14 -3.70
N PRO A 2 -14.38 34.68 -2.92
CA PRO A 2 -14.21 33.25 -2.72
C PRO A 2 -15.35 32.75 -1.82
N ALA A 3 -15.99 31.68 -2.23
CA ALA A 3 -17.08 31.07 -1.48
C ALA A 3 -16.57 30.66 -0.09
N LYS A 4 -17.21 31.18 0.97
CA LYS A 4 -17.07 30.65 2.32
C LYS A 4 -17.57 29.21 2.29
N HIS A 5 -16.67 28.25 2.31
CA HIS A 5 -17.05 26.84 2.48
C HIS A 5 -17.35 26.61 3.96
N ASP A 6 -18.64 26.46 4.29
CA ASP A 6 -19.06 26.11 5.64
C ASP A 6 -18.41 24.80 6.09
N SER A 7 -18.00 24.81 7.36
CA SER A 7 -17.15 23.84 8.04
C SER A 7 -17.85 22.49 8.27
N LYS A 8 -17.18 21.40 7.86
CA LYS A 8 -17.10 20.15 8.66
C LYS A 8 -16.11 19.11 8.15
N ARG A 9 -15.67 19.19 6.88
CA ARG A 9 -14.70 18.25 6.30
C ARG A 9 -13.61 19.02 5.59
N SER A 10 -12.36 18.86 6.06
CA SER A 10 -11.20 19.47 5.43
C SER A 10 -10.77 18.67 4.19
N LYS A 11 -10.01 19.30 3.29
CA LYS A 11 -9.40 18.59 2.15
C LYS A 11 -8.54 17.43 2.62
N THR A 12 -7.82 17.60 3.74
CA THR A 12 -7.02 16.55 4.38
C THR A 12 -7.85 15.33 4.77
N ASP A 13 -9.07 15.52 5.29
CA ASP A 13 -9.97 14.41 5.63
C ASP A 13 -10.42 13.65 4.36
N ALA A 14 -10.66 14.37 3.26
CA ALA A 14 -10.99 13.74 1.98
C ALA A 14 -9.82 12.91 1.44
N LEU A 15 -8.61 13.47 1.45
CA LEU A 15 -7.40 12.77 1.03
C LEU A 15 -7.13 11.51 1.88
N LEU A 16 -7.41 11.57 3.18
CA LEU A 16 -7.26 10.43 4.08
C LEU A 16 -8.25 9.31 3.74
N GLU A 17 -9.53 9.64 3.54
CA GLU A 17 -10.57 8.67 3.20
C GLU A 17 -10.32 7.98 1.84
N ASP A 18 -9.81 8.74 0.86
CA ASP A 18 -9.46 8.24 -0.47
C ASP A 18 -8.12 7.51 -0.51
N GLY A 19 -7.34 7.54 0.59
CA GLY A 19 -6.01 6.93 0.67
C GLY A 19 -4.95 7.64 -0.17
N THR A 20 -5.18 8.92 -0.49
CA THR A 20 -4.30 9.78 -1.29
C THR A 20 -3.55 10.81 -0.45
N LEU A 21 -3.72 10.79 0.88
CA LEU A 21 -2.95 11.62 1.80
C LEU A 21 -1.46 11.29 1.71
N ASN A 22 -0.65 12.31 1.47
CA ASN A 22 0.80 12.23 1.58
C ASN A 22 1.18 12.13 3.06
N PRO A 23 1.84 11.05 3.51
CA PRO A 23 2.22 10.89 4.91
C PRO A 23 3.38 11.79 5.35
N THR A 24 4.13 12.36 4.40
CA THR A 24 5.29 13.22 4.68
C THR A 24 5.25 14.50 3.85
N PRO A 25 4.24 15.37 4.04
CA PRO A 25 4.11 16.63 3.30
C PRO A 25 5.30 17.56 3.55
N GLU A 26 5.92 17.50 4.73
CA GLU A 26 7.08 18.32 5.13
C GLU A 26 8.35 18.02 4.32
N LYS A 27 8.39 16.87 3.61
CA LYS A 27 9.51 16.51 2.74
C LYS A 27 9.37 17.07 1.33
N VAL A 28 8.21 17.62 0.97
CA VAL A 28 7.96 18.27 -0.32
C VAL A 28 8.55 19.68 -0.29
N ARG A 29 9.74 19.81 -0.86
CA ARG A 29 10.53 21.05 -0.95
C ARG A 29 10.37 21.77 -2.29
N ASP A 30 9.63 21.17 -3.23
CA ASP A 30 9.31 21.81 -4.50
C ASP A 30 8.67 23.20 -4.25
N PRO A 31 9.25 24.29 -4.80
CA PRO A 31 8.79 25.65 -4.56
C PRO A 31 7.31 25.89 -4.90
N LYS A 32 6.73 25.12 -5.83
CA LYS A 32 5.32 25.29 -6.21
C LYS A 32 4.37 24.93 -5.08
N PHE A 33 4.77 24.01 -4.20
CA PHE A 33 3.99 23.57 -3.04
C PHE A 33 4.16 24.50 -1.83
N GLN A 34 5.02 25.53 -1.94
CA GLN A 34 5.23 26.52 -0.89
C GLN A 34 4.33 27.73 -1.14
N GLY A 35 3.33 27.94 -0.26
CA GLY A 35 2.46 29.13 -0.29
C GLY A 35 1.46 29.18 -1.46
N SER A 36 1.27 28.08 -2.19
CA SER A 36 0.25 27.97 -3.23
C SER A 36 -1.09 27.51 -2.64
N GLU A 37 -2.19 28.12 -3.07
CA GLU A 37 -3.54 27.59 -2.79
C GLU A 37 -3.91 26.40 -3.68
N PHE A 38 -3.18 26.22 -4.80
CA PHE A 38 -3.46 25.17 -5.78
C PHE A 38 -2.63 23.91 -5.52
N PHE A 39 -1.32 24.06 -5.31
CA PHE A 39 -0.42 22.95 -5.04
C PHE A 39 -0.39 22.65 -3.55
N ASP A 40 -0.82 21.44 -3.19
CA ASP A 40 -1.00 20.99 -1.82
C ASP A 40 -0.06 19.83 -1.51
N PRO A 41 0.91 19.99 -0.59
CA PRO A 41 1.87 18.95 -0.28
C PRO A 41 1.23 17.75 0.39
N HIS A 42 0.00 17.88 0.93
CA HIS A 42 -0.77 16.78 1.49
C HIS A 42 -1.39 15.87 0.43
N ASP A 43 -1.49 16.29 -0.83
CA ASP A 43 -2.06 15.50 -1.91
C ASP A 43 -0.96 14.68 -2.62
N ALA A 44 -0.86 13.39 -2.29
CA ALA A 44 0.17 12.53 -2.85
C ALA A 44 0.01 12.32 -4.37
N VAL A 45 -1.20 12.44 -4.90
CA VAL A 45 -1.45 12.30 -6.35
C VAL A 45 -0.94 13.54 -7.07
N GLN A 46 -1.21 14.73 -6.52
CA GLN A 46 -0.73 15.99 -7.08
C GLN A 46 0.80 16.10 -7.03
N VAL A 47 1.44 15.71 -5.92
CA VAL A 47 2.91 15.68 -5.80
C VAL A 47 3.52 14.77 -6.87
N LYS A 48 2.99 13.55 -7.05
CA LYS A 48 3.48 12.64 -8.10
C LYS A 48 3.25 13.17 -9.51
N TYR A 49 2.11 13.81 -9.75
CA TYR A 49 1.81 14.39 -11.05
C TYR A 49 2.81 15.50 -11.41
N GLU A 50 3.06 16.44 -10.48
CA GLU A 50 4.02 17.52 -10.73
C GLU A 50 5.44 16.98 -10.89
N MET A 51 5.85 15.99 -10.08
CA MET A 51 7.11 15.27 -10.25
C MET A 51 7.28 14.74 -11.68
N LEU A 52 6.27 14.02 -12.21
CA LEU A 52 6.31 13.47 -13.57
C LEU A 52 6.32 14.55 -14.64
N ARG A 53 5.50 15.61 -14.47
CA ARG A 53 5.40 16.73 -15.40
C ARG A 53 6.74 17.47 -15.49
N ARG A 54 7.40 17.78 -14.37
CA ARG A 54 8.70 18.48 -14.37
C ARG A 54 9.79 17.69 -15.08
N VAL A 55 9.86 16.39 -14.86
CA VAL A 55 10.84 15.56 -15.59
C VAL A 55 10.50 15.48 -17.08
N SER A 56 9.23 15.28 -17.43
CA SER A 56 8.83 15.00 -18.82
C SER A 56 8.73 16.25 -19.71
N ILE A 57 8.33 17.38 -19.14
CA ILE A 57 8.08 18.63 -19.87
C ILE A 57 9.21 19.63 -19.67
N ASP A 58 9.71 19.76 -18.43
CA ASP A 58 10.78 20.71 -18.11
C ASP A 58 12.17 20.08 -18.26
N ASN A 59 12.26 18.80 -18.71
CA ASN A 59 13.48 18.02 -18.86
C ASN A 59 14.39 18.02 -17.60
N ALA A 60 13.77 18.13 -16.43
CA ALA A 60 14.49 18.18 -15.17
C ALA A 60 15.09 16.80 -14.79
N SER A 61 16.16 16.82 -14.00
CA SER A 61 16.81 15.62 -13.48
C SER A 61 15.86 14.79 -12.62
N VAL A 62 15.75 13.49 -12.91
CA VAL A 62 14.97 12.55 -12.08
C VAL A 62 15.45 12.55 -10.63
N THR A 63 16.76 12.68 -10.40
CA THR A 63 17.33 12.73 -9.04
C THR A 63 16.79 13.95 -8.31
N ASP A 64 16.99 15.12 -8.88
CA ASP A 64 16.72 16.40 -8.23
C ASP A 64 15.22 16.55 -7.94
N ILE A 65 14.37 16.20 -8.91
CA ILE A 65 12.92 16.27 -8.73
C ILE A 65 12.43 15.23 -7.72
N SER A 66 13.01 14.01 -7.68
CA SER A 66 12.63 13.04 -6.65
C SER A 66 12.95 13.58 -5.25
N ASP A 67 14.13 14.16 -5.07
CA ASP A 67 14.58 14.72 -3.80
C ASP A 67 13.79 15.99 -3.38
N GLU A 68 13.39 16.82 -4.35
CA GLU A 68 12.54 18.00 -4.14
C GLU A 68 11.10 17.60 -3.81
N CYS A 69 10.55 16.57 -4.46
CA CYS A 69 9.22 16.04 -4.14
C CYS A 69 9.20 15.13 -2.91
N GLY A 70 10.35 14.91 -2.25
CA GLY A 70 10.45 14.13 -1.01
C GLY A 70 10.28 12.62 -1.20
N VAL A 71 10.57 12.09 -2.38
CA VAL A 71 10.42 10.67 -2.75
C VAL A 71 11.73 10.08 -3.27
N SER A 72 11.78 8.75 -3.39
CA SER A 72 12.95 8.06 -3.95
C SER A 72 12.87 7.95 -5.48
N ARG A 73 14.01 7.78 -6.15
CA ARG A 73 14.07 7.49 -7.60
C ARG A 73 13.25 6.26 -8.01
N PRO A 74 13.25 5.12 -7.27
CA PRO A 74 12.34 4.01 -7.56
C PRO A 74 10.86 4.42 -7.54
N THR A 75 10.45 5.28 -6.61
CA THR A 75 9.07 5.80 -6.57
C THR A 75 8.74 6.59 -7.83
N TYR A 76 9.68 7.37 -8.38
CA TYR A 76 9.50 8.05 -9.67
C TYR A 76 9.19 7.04 -10.78
N TYR A 77 10.03 6.02 -10.96
CA TYR A 77 9.84 5.04 -12.05
C TYR A 77 8.55 4.25 -11.89
N GLN A 78 8.18 3.89 -10.66
CA GLN A 78 6.91 3.23 -10.40
C GLN A 78 5.71 4.13 -10.70
N ALA A 79 5.76 5.40 -10.30
CA ALA A 79 4.73 6.38 -10.60
C ALA A 79 4.60 6.60 -12.10
N LYS A 80 5.73 6.73 -12.82
CA LYS A 80 5.75 6.86 -14.28
C LYS A 80 5.11 5.65 -14.96
N ALA A 81 5.52 4.44 -14.60
CA ALA A 81 4.95 3.22 -15.17
C ALA A 81 3.43 3.13 -14.94
N ASN A 82 2.96 3.48 -13.73
CA ASN A 82 1.54 3.46 -13.43
C ASN A 82 0.77 4.55 -14.18
N PHE A 83 1.36 5.74 -14.33
CA PHE A 83 0.77 6.85 -15.07
C PHE A 83 0.69 6.55 -16.56
N ASP A 84 1.73 5.99 -17.15
CA ASP A 84 1.73 5.59 -18.57
C ASP A 84 0.66 4.51 -18.84
N ALA A 85 0.40 3.63 -17.87
CA ALA A 85 -0.59 2.55 -18.00
C ALA A 85 -2.05 2.99 -17.76
N ALA A 86 -2.29 3.95 -16.85
CA ALA A 86 -3.64 4.26 -16.36
C ALA A 86 -3.93 5.76 -16.15
N GLY A 87 -3.04 6.64 -16.63
CA GLY A 87 -3.13 8.08 -16.45
C GLY A 87 -3.07 8.49 -14.97
N ILE A 88 -3.77 9.58 -14.62
CA ILE A 88 -3.83 10.10 -13.25
C ILE A 88 -4.37 9.04 -12.28
N ALA A 89 -5.31 8.19 -12.71
CA ALA A 89 -5.85 7.11 -11.86
C ALA A 89 -4.77 6.10 -11.43
N GLY A 90 -3.69 5.95 -12.21
CA GLY A 90 -2.54 5.12 -11.84
C GLY A 90 -1.68 5.68 -10.69
N LEU A 91 -1.80 6.97 -10.37
CA LEU A 91 -1.03 7.61 -9.29
C LEU A 91 -1.66 7.40 -7.90
N VAL A 92 -2.95 7.04 -7.87
CA VAL A 92 -3.68 6.72 -6.65
C VAL A 92 -3.09 5.44 -6.03
N PRO A 93 -2.66 5.48 -4.75
CA PRO A 93 -2.18 4.28 -4.07
C PRO A 93 -3.23 3.18 -4.12
N LYS A 94 -2.87 2.01 -4.66
CA LYS A 94 -3.72 0.82 -4.53
C LYS A 94 -3.72 0.42 -3.07
N ARG A 95 -4.91 0.12 -2.52
CA ARG A 95 -5.01 -0.48 -1.19
C ARG A 95 -4.07 -1.70 -1.16
N PRO A 96 -3.15 -1.79 -0.19
CA PRO A 96 -2.31 -2.97 -0.07
C PRO A 96 -3.22 -4.19 -0.05
N GLY A 97 -2.95 -5.16 -0.91
CA GLY A 97 -3.63 -6.45 -0.84
C GLY A 97 -3.50 -7.00 0.59
N PRO A 98 -4.44 -7.85 1.04
CA PRO A 98 -4.43 -8.33 2.42
C PRO A 98 -3.04 -8.85 2.81
N HIS A 99 -2.40 -8.19 3.78
CA HIS A 99 -1.13 -8.61 4.39
C HIS A 99 -1.29 -9.84 5.30
N GLY A 100 -2.26 -10.70 4.99
CA GLY A 100 -2.49 -11.95 5.71
C GLY A 100 -1.30 -12.90 5.52
N PRO A 101 -1.16 -13.93 6.37
CA PRO A 101 -0.11 -14.93 6.20
C PRO A 101 -0.28 -15.62 4.84
N HIS A 102 0.45 -15.17 3.82
CA HIS A 102 0.28 -15.57 2.42
C HIS A 102 0.47 -17.07 2.15
N LYS A 103 0.85 -17.86 3.17
CA LYS A 103 1.09 -19.30 3.09
C LYS A 103 -0.02 -20.18 3.68
N VAL A 104 -1.02 -19.61 4.36
CA VAL A 104 -2.14 -20.37 4.94
C VAL A 104 -3.46 -19.79 4.46
N HIS A 105 -3.74 -19.95 3.17
CA HIS A 105 -5.00 -19.61 2.53
C HIS A 105 -5.42 -20.75 1.58
N GLY A 106 -6.72 -20.83 1.26
CA GLY A 106 -7.24 -21.79 0.29
C GLY A 106 -7.00 -23.25 0.70
N GLU A 107 -6.29 -23.97 -0.17
CA GLU A 107 -6.00 -25.41 -0.04
C GLU A 107 -5.34 -25.79 1.29
N VAL A 108 -4.41 -24.96 1.81
CA VAL A 108 -3.76 -25.23 3.09
C VAL A 108 -4.74 -25.14 4.27
N LEU A 109 -5.71 -24.22 4.21
CA LEU A 109 -6.71 -24.08 5.27
C LEU A 109 -7.71 -25.25 5.25
N ALA A 110 -8.16 -25.64 4.06
CA ALA A 110 -9.01 -26.82 3.88
C ALA A 110 -8.30 -28.12 4.32
N PHE A 111 -7.02 -28.24 3.96
CA PHE A 111 -6.15 -29.34 4.38
C PHE A 111 -6.02 -29.44 5.90
N LEU A 112 -5.84 -28.31 6.56
CA LEU A 112 -5.76 -28.22 8.02
C LEU A 112 -7.11 -28.58 8.67
N GLN A 113 -8.22 -28.02 8.18
CA GLN A 113 -9.57 -28.27 8.72
C GLN A 113 -9.98 -29.74 8.63
N ALA A 114 -9.67 -30.41 7.51
CA ALA A 114 -10.00 -31.82 7.30
C ALA A 114 -9.29 -32.78 8.28
N ARG A 115 -8.20 -32.33 8.92
CA ARG A 115 -7.35 -33.14 9.80
C ARG A 115 -7.40 -32.69 11.27
N LEU A 116 -8.26 -31.73 11.60
CA LEU A 116 -8.48 -31.30 12.97
C LEU A 116 -9.66 -32.05 13.57
N VAL A 117 -9.43 -32.66 14.74
CA VAL A 117 -10.48 -33.27 15.55
C VAL A 117 -10.85 -32.27 16.66
N PRO A 118 -12.12 -31.87 16.80
CA PRO A 118 -12.56 -31.00 17.88
C PRO A 118 -12.18 -31.58 19.25
N GLY A 119 -11.49 -30.78 20.08
CA GLY A 119 -11.08 -31.17 21.43
C GLY A 119 -9.69 -31.82 21.53
N GLU A 120 -9.02 -32.13 20.42
CA GLU A 120 -7.64 -32.63 20.44
C GLU A 120 -6.60 -31.50 20.36
N PRO A 121 -5.41 -31.65 21.00
CA PRO A 121 -4.33 -30.70 20.89
C PRO A 121 -3.76 -30.63 19.46
N VAL A 122 -3.59 -29.40 18.96
CA VAL A 122 -3.07 -29.14 17.61
C VAL A 122 -1.61 -29.58 17.51
N ARG A 123 -1.34 -30.61 16.72
CA ARG A 123 0.02 -31.10 16.42
C ARG A 123 0.68 -30.28 15.29
N ALA A 124 0.90 -28.98 15.52
CA ALA A 124 1.33 -28.02 14.49
C ALA A 124 2.63 -28.40 13.76
N ARG A 125 3.58 -29.05 14.45
CA ARG A 125 4.82 -29.56 13.82
C ARG A 125 4.56 -30.72 12.85
N GLY A 126 3.62 -31.61 13.19
CA GLY A 126 3.21 -32.71 12.31
C GLY A 126 2.48 -32.20 11.08
N LEU A 127 1.57 -31.24 11.26
CA LEU A 127 0.85 -30.60 10.17
C LEU A 127 1.79 -29.85 9.22
N ALA A 128 2.81 -29.16 9.73
CA ALA A 128 3.83 -28.51 8.90
C ALA A 128 4.65 -29.51 8.06
N ARG A 129 4.86 -30.74 8.55
CA ARG A 129 5.52 -31.80 7.78
C ARG A 129 4.59 -32.31 6.67
N LEU A 130 3.33 -32.61 7.01
CA LEU A 130 2.33 -33.09 6.06
C LEU A 130 2.03 -32.08 4.94
N ILE A 131 1.96 -30.77 5.25
CA ILE A 131 1.78 -29.72 4.23
C ILE A 131 2.98 -29.68 3.26
N ARG A 132 4.19 -29.95 3.74
CA ARG A 132 5.37 -30.04 2.87
C ARG A 132 5.32 -31.27 1.99
N ASP A 133 4.96 -32.41 2.56
CA ASP A 133 5.00 -33.71 1.88
C ASP A 133 3.86 -33.86 0.86
N GLU A 134 2.66 -33.37 1.18
CA GLU A 134 1.46 -33.51 0.33
C GLU A 134 1.23 -32.31 -0.59
N LEU A 135 1.57 -31.09 -0.17
CA LEU A 135 1.31 -29.86 -0.93
C LEU A 135 2.58 -29.16 -1.43
N GLY A 136 3.77 -29.61 -1.04
CA GLY A 136 5.04 -28.96 -1.42
C GLY A 136 5.25 -27.58 -0.79
N ILE A 137 4.47 -27.20 0.22
CA ILE A 137 4.51 -25.84 0.81
C ILE A 137 5.24 -25.86 2.15
N GLU A 138 6.24 -24.99 2.30
CA GLU A 138 6.91 -24.80 3.59
C GLU A 138 6.19 -23.78 4.47
N VAL A 139 5.55 -24.29 5.52
CA VAL A 139 4.84 -23.49 6.54
C VAL A 139 5.47 -23.71 7.90
N HIS A 140 5.73 -22.62 8.62
CA HIS A 140 6.24 -22.69 10.00
C HIS A 140 5.10 -23.11 10.97
N PRO A 141 5.35 -23.99 11.96
CA PRO A 141 4.33 -24.42 12.93
C PRO A 141 3.56 -23.26 13.60
N ARG A 142 4.29 -22.19 13.96
CA ARG A 142 3.70 -20.97 14.54
C ARG A 142 2.70 -20.26 13.61
N THR A 143 2.84 -20.40 12.29
CA THR A 143 1.88 -19.86 11.32
C THR A 143 0.59 -20.67 11.32
N ILE A 144 0.69 -21.99 11.46
CA ILE A 144 -0.47 -22.90 11.57
C ILE A 144 -1.24 -22.63 12.86
N GLU A 145 -0.53 -22.53 14.00
CA GLU A 145 -1.14 -22.20 15.30
C GLU A 145 -1.89 -20.87 15.25
N ARG A 146 -1.31 -19.84 14.62
CA ARG A 146 -1.95 -18.54 14.47
C ARG A 146 -3.16 -18.59 13.55
N ALA A 147 -3.09 -19.32 12.44
CA ALA A 147 -4.20 -19.47 11.51
C ALA A 147 -5.39 -20.16 12.19
N LEU A 148 -5.14 -21.25 12.92
CA LEU A 148 -6.20 -22.02 13.59
C LEU A 148 -6.83 -21.28 14.77
N LYS A 149 -6.06 -20.49 15.53
CA LYS A 149 -6.61 -19.60 16.56
C LYS A 149 -7.56 -18.54 15.99
N LYS A 150 -7.37 -18.12 14.74
CA LYS A 150 -8.22 -17.13 14.09
C LYS A 150 -9.51 -17.73 13.52
N THR A 151 -9.56 -19.04 13.28
CA THR A 151 -10.75 -19.74 12.77
C THR A 151 -11.68 -20.24 13.89
N ALA A 152 -11.18 -20.35 15.13
CA ALA A 152 -11.95 -20.81 16.29
C ALA A 152 -12.67 -19.70 17.08
N GLY A 153 -12.60 -18.45 16.61
CA GLY A 153 -13.33 -17.30 17.16
C GLY A 153 -14.07 -16.58 16.06
#